data_AF-A0A357NFW2-F1
#
_entry.id   AF-A0A357NFW2-F1
#
_cell.length_a   1.000
_cell.length_b   1.000
_cell.length_c   1.000
_cell.angle_alpha   90.00
_cell.angle_beta   90.00
_cell.angle_gamma   90.00
#
_symmetry.space_group_name_H-M   'P 1'
#
loop_
_entity.id
_entity.type
_entity.pdbx_description
1 polymer ?
#
loop_
_entity_poly.entity_id
_entity_poly.type
_entity_poly.pdbx_seq_one_letter_code
_entity_poly.pdbx_strand_id
1 'polypeptide(L)'
;MAKELVETVAQEIGLTDWEILQVFPGKDLEWLKARHPFVEREAPLVMGYHVTLEAGTGCVHTAPGHGTEDFEVGVNNNLPVLNPVDHRGRFTQEAGKFAGLKVEEANKPIIEEIEGLGLLLGHGSIKHQYAHCWRCKNPIIYRATEQWFASVDGFREQALAAIENVRWIPNWGRDRIHNMVADRQDWCISRQRVWGVPIPIFYCTSCNESIINDTTIGAVADLFRREGSDAWFAKSAAEILGDGVTCPQCGHKELRKETDIMDVWFDSGSSHAAVLARRPALSWPADLYLEGSDQHRGWFQSSLLTSVATKGT
;
A
#
# COMPACT_ATOMS: atom_id res chain seq x y z
N MET A 1 0.27 1.54 29.90
CA MET A 1 -0.37 0.22 30.08
C MET A 1 -1.83 0.44 30.43
N ALA A 2 -2.74 -0.40 29.93
CA ALA A 2 -4.14 -0.36 30.30
C ALA A 2 -4.36 -0.93 31.71
N LYS A 3 -5.26 -0.34 32.49
CA LYS A 3 -5.53 -0.70 33.89
C LYS A 3 -5.95 -2.16 34.02
N GLU A 4 -6.79 -2.62 33.10
CA GLU A 4 -7.38 -3.95 33.07
C GLU A 4 -6.35 -5.05 32.80
N LEU A 5 -5.19 -4.70 32.22
CA LEU A 5 -4.14 -5.65 31.84
C LEU A 5 -2.96 -5.67 32.82
N VAL A 6 -2.94 -4.80 33.83
CA VAL A 6 -1.81 -4.68 34.77
C VAL A 6 -1.55 -6.00 35.51
N GLU A 7 -2.61 -6.66 35.99
CA GLU A 7 -2.47 -7.91 36.74
C GLU A 7 -1.89 -9.03 35.88
N THR A 8 -2.39 -9.19 34.64
CA THR A 8 -1.88 -10.18 33.70
C THR A 8 -0.41 -9.93 33.36
N VAL A 9 -0.05 -8.69 33.05
CA VAL A 9 1.34 -8.32 32.73
C VAL A 9 2.25 -8.55 33.92
N ALA A 10 1.84 -8.15 35.13
CA ALA A 10 2.61 -8.35 36.35
C ALA A 10 2.87 -9.85 36.62
N GLN A 11 1.87 -10.72 36.41
CA GLN A 11 2.04 -12.15 36.52
C GLN A 11 3.02 -12.71 35.47
N GLU A 12 2.92 -12.29 34.21
CA GLU A 12 3.80 -12.77 33.14
C GLU A 12 5.27 -12.36 33.33
N ILE A 13 5.54 -11.18 33.87
CA ILE A 13 6.89 -10.69 34.13
C ILE A 13 7.41 -11.04 35.53
N GLY A 14 6.59 -11.70 36.38
CA GLY A 14 6.95 -12.05 37.75
C GLY A 14 7.04 -10.88 38.72
N LEU A 15 6.33 -9.79 38.48
CA LEU A 15 6.26 -8.62 39.36
C LEU A 15 5.24 -8.85 40.48
N THR A 16 5.72 -9.03 41.72
CA THR A 16 4.88 -9.40 42.86
C THR A 16 4.37 -8.20 43.68
N ASP A 17 5.15 -7.14 43.78
CA ASP A 17 4.81 -5.94 44.58
C ASP A 17 4.58 -4.74 43.66
N TRP A 18 3.32 -4.44 43.38
CA TRP A 18 2.92 -3.29 42.57
C TRP A 18 1.65 -2.64 43.12
N GLU A 19 1.52 -1.34 42.89
CA GLU A 19 0.32 -0.57 43.16
C GLU A 19 0.07 0.43 42.04
N ILE A 20 -1.20 0.76 41.79
CA ILE A 20 -1.57 1.77 40.80
C ILE A 20 -1.55 3.14 41.48
N LEU A 21 -0.53 3.95 41.17
CA LEU A 21 -0.40 5.30 41.70
C LEU A 21 -1.39 6.27 41.06
N GLN A 22 -1.64 6.14 39.75
CA GLN A 22 -2.49 7.05 39.00
C GLN A 22 -3.07 6.38 37.75
N VAL A 23 -4.25 6.83 37.34
CA VAL A 23 -4.92 6.41 36.10
C VAL A 23 -5.27 7.66 35.31
N PHE A 24 -4.98 7.62 34.01
CA PHE A 24 -5.29 8.69 33.07
C PHE A 24 -6.17 8.17 31.94
N PRO A 25 -7.10 8.98 31.42
CA PRO A 25 -7.71 8.73 30.11
C PRO A 25 -6.64 8.59 29.02
N GLY A 26 -6.78 7.59 28.14
CA GLY A 26 -5.81 7.35 27.06
C GLY A 26 -5.58 8.56 26.15
N LYS A 27 -6.65 9.35 25.89
CA LYS A 27 -6.58 10.61 25.13
C LYS A 27 -5.63 11.65 25.73
N ASP A 28 -5.39 11.62 27.04
CA ASP A 28 -4.51 12.58 27.71
C ASP A 28 -3.02 12.20 27.49
N LEU A 29 -2.75 11.00 26.96
CA LEU A 29 -1.42 10.51 26.63
C LEU A 29 -1.06 10.76 25.15
N GLU A 30 -2.01 11.18 24.33
CA GLU A 30 -1.80 11.41 22.90
C GLU A 30 -0.71 12.48 22.68
N TRP A 31 0.18 12.23 21.72
CA TRP A 31 1.34 13.07 21.38
C TRP A 31 2.43 13.20 22.45
N LEU A 32 2.31 12.55 23.60
CA LEU A 32 3.45 12.38 24.49
C LEU A 32 4.54 11.57 23.77
N LYS A 33 5.80 11.89 24.08
CA LYS A 33 6.94 11.30 23.42
C LYS A 33 7.60 10.26 24.31
N ALA A 34 7.72 9.04 23.79
CA ALA A 34 8.51 7.99 24.40
C ALA A 34 9.89 7.91 23.74
N ARG A 35 10.93 7.62 24.51
CA ARG A 35 12.27 7.35 23.97
C ARG A 35 12.32 5.94 23.41
N HIS A 36 12.81 5.77 22.18
CA HIS A 36 13.03 4.43 21.63
C HIS A 36 14.14 3.69 22.42
N PRO A 37 14.05 2.36 22.61
CA PRO A 37 14.97 1.63 23.50
C PRO A 37 16.47 1.82 23.22
N PHE A 38 16.88 1.74 21.95
CA PHE A 38 18.30 1.80 21.55
C PHE A 38 18.58 2.64 20.30
N VAL A 39 17.56 3.31 19.75
CA VAL A 39 17.71 4.20 18.59
C VAL A 39 17.50 5.60 19.11
N GLU A 40 18.34 6.55 18.70
CA GLU A 40 18.21 7.96 19.10
C GLU A 40 17.02 8.60 18.37
N ARG A 41 15.82 8.28 18.83
CA ARG A 41 14.54 8.69 18.24
C ARG A 41 13.46 8.78 19.31
N GLU A 42 12.61 9.80 19.17
CA GLU A 42 11.37 9.93 19.91
C GLU A 42 10.23 9.24 19.14
N ALA A 43 9.40 8.47 19.84
CA ALA A 43 8.19 7.85 19.32
C ALA A 43 6.96 8.56 19.94
N PRO A 44 6.12 9.24 19.15
CA PRO A 44 4.87 9.81 19.66
C PRO A 44 3.90 8.69 20.02
N LEU A 45 3.12 8.90 21.09
CA LEU A 45 1.96 8.08 21.39
C LEU A 45 0.78 8.55 20.55
N VAL A 46 0.13 7.62 19.84
CA VAL A 46 -1.03 7.91 18.99
C VAL A 46 -2.21 7.04 19.38
N MET A 47 -3.42 7.52 19.13
CA MET A 47 -4.63 6.76 19.40
C MET A 47 -4.84 5.70 18.31
N GLY A 48 -4.63 4.43 18.68
CA GLY A 48 -4.91 3.28 17.81
C GLY A 48 -6.32 2.73 18.04
N TYR A 49 -7.19 2.79 17.04
CA TYR A 49 -8.55 2.25 17.12
C TYR A 49 -8.62 0.72 17.16
N HIS A 50 -7.55 0.05 16.73
CA HIS A 50 -7.43 -1.41 16.69
C HIS A 50 -6.95 -2.02 18.02
N VAL A 51 -6.61 -1.19 19.01
CA VAL A 51 -6.09 -1.66 20.30
C VAL A 51 -7.23 -2.21 21.15
N THR A 52 -7.08 -3.46 21.62
CA THR A 52 -8.07 -4.12 22.47
C THR A 52 -7.52 -4.38 23.88
N LEU A 53 -8.42 -4.77 24.79
CA LEU A 53 -8.07 -5.21 26.15
C LEU A 53 -7.96 -6.74 26.24
N GLU A 54 -7.88 -7.45 25.10
CA GLU A 54 -7.88 -8.92 25.08
C GLU A 54 -6.49 -9.52 25.25
N ALA A 55 -5.42 -8.80 24.85
CA ALA A 55 -4.06 -9.31 24.88
C ALA A 55 -3.00 -8.20 25.00
N GLY A 56 -1.83 -8.58 25.52
CA GLY A 56 -0.67 -7.68 25.66
C GLY A 56 -0.82 -6.70 26.82
N THR A 57 -0.41 -5.45 26.60
CA THR A 57 -0.33 -4.42 27.66
C THR A 57 -1.34 -3.28 27.50
N GLY A 58 -2.13 -3.32 26.41
CA GLY A 58 -2.94 -2.18 25.96
C GLY A 58 -2.10 -1.04 25.36
N CYS A 59 -0.78 -1.23 25.22
CA CYS A 59 0.09 -0.38 24.43
C CYS A 59 0.64 -1.22 23.27
N VAL A 60 0.32 -0.84 22.04
CA VAL A 60 0.74 -1.55 20.82
C VAL A 60 1.88 -0.76 20.18
N HIS A 61 2.96 -1.46 19.84
CA HIS A 61 4.03 -0.89 19.04
C HIS A 61 3.57 -0.77 17.59
N THR A 62 3.66 0.44 17.02
CA THR A 62 3.26 0.71 15.63
C THR A 62 4.48 0.83 14.73
N ALA A 63 4.56 -0.01 13.70
CA ALA A 63 5.53 0.06 12.63
C ALA A 63 4.79 0.13 11.28
N PRO A 64 4.52 1.34 10.74
CA PRO A 64 3.69 1.49 9.52
C PRO A 64 4.21 0.72 8.31
N GLY A 65 5.51 0.41 8.26
CA GLY A 65 6.10 -0.41 7.20
C GLY A 65 5.79 -1.90 7.28
N HIS A 66 5.18 -2.41 8.36
CA HIS A 66 5.12 -3.85 8.65
C HIS A 66 3.76 -4.36 9.17
N GLY A 67 2.69 -3.58 9.08
CA GLY A 67 1.34 -4.00 9.45
C GLY A 67 0.28 -3.15 8.75
N THR A 68 -0.88 -3.72 8.44
CA THR A 68 -1.95 -2.99 7.75
C THR A 68 -2.58 -1.95 8.67
N GLU A 69 -2.95 -2.37 9.89
CA GLU A 69 -3.50 -1.47 10.91
C GLU A 69 -2.48 -0.41 11.33
N ASP A 70 -1.20 -0.78 11.39
CA ASP A 70 -0.10 0.14 11.66
C ASP A 70 0.10 1.16 10.54
N PHE A 71 -0.06 0.74 9.29
CA PHE A 71 0.02 1.61 8.12
C PHE A 71 -1.12 2.64 8.15
N GLU A 72 -2.35 2.21 8.42
CA GLU A 72 -3.50 3.10 8.54
C GLU A 72 -3.35 4.11 9.67
N VAL A 73 -2.95 3.66 10.87
CA VAL A 73 -2.65 4.55 12.00
C VAL A 73 -1.51 5.51 11.66
N GLY A 74 -0.48 5.02 10.97
CA GLY A 74 0.65 5.83 10.52
C GLY A 74 0.24 6.93 9.56
N VAL A 75 -0.53 6.60 8.51
CA VAL A 75 -1.02 7.56 7.52
C VAL A 75 -1.94 8.60 8.17
N ASN A 76 -2.92 8.16 8.98
CA ASN A 76 -3.87 9.06 9.63
C ASN A 76 -3.21 10.05 10.60
N ASN A 77 -2.06 9.69 11.17
CA ASN A 77 -1.31 10.52 12.11
C ASN A 77 -0.03 11.12 11.49
N ASN A 78 0.15 11.02 10.17
CA ASN A 78 1.32 11.52 9.44
C ASN A 78 2.67 11.05 10.02
N LEU A 79 2.74 9.77 10.39
CA LEU A 79 3.95 9.13 10.89
C LEU A 79 4.84 8.64 9.73
N PRO A 80 6.18 8.64 9.89
CA PRO A 80 7.07 8.14 8.86
C PRO A 80 6.90 6.62 8.65
N VAL A 81 6.76 6.21 7.39
CA VAL A 81 6.67 4.80 7.00
C VAL A 81 8.07 4.23 6.81
N LEU A 82 8.66 3.77 7.93
CA LEU A 82 9.96 3.13 7.92
C LEU A 82 9.85 1.66 7.52
N ASN A 83 10.70 1.25 6.58
CA ASN A 83 10.79 -0.14 6.15
C ASN A 83 12.27 -0.54 5.96
N PRO A 84 12.96 -0.90 7.05
CA PRO A 84 14.38 -1.22 7.01
C PRO A 84 14.63 -2.65 6.48
N VAL A 85 13.76 -3.25 5.66
CA VAL A 85 13.88 -4.63 5.18
C VAL A 85 13.81 -4.72 3.65
N ASP A 86 14.81 -5.34 3.02
CA ASP A 86 14.90 -5.50 1.57
C ASP A 86 14.03 -6.65 1.01
N HIS A 87 13.96 -6.79 -0.33
CA HIS A 87 13.24 -7.86 -1.06
C HIS A 87 13.69 -9.28 -0.73
N ARG A 88 14.81 -9.47 -0.04
CA ARG A 88 15.34 -10.77 0.37
C ARG A 88 15.02 -11.06 1.85
N GLY A 89 14.31 -10.17 2.53
CA GLY A 89 14.01 -10.29 3.96
C GLY A 89 15.23 -10.00 4.83
N ARG A 90 16.17 -9.16 4.36
CA ARG A 90 17.34 -8.72 5.11
C ARG A 90 17.22 -7.27 5.53
N PHE A 91 17.73 -6.95 6.71
CA PHE A 91 17.79 -5.58 7.17
C PHE A 91 18.72 -4.73 6.28
N THR A 92 18.25 -3.54 5.91
CA THR A 92 19.03 -2.53 5.16
C THR A 92 19.98 -1.78 6.11
N GLN A 93 20.76 -0.84 5.57
CA GLN A 93 21.65 0.00 6.38
C GLN A 93 20.89 0.86 7.41
N GLU A 94 19.60 1.11 7.19
CA GLU A 94 18.75 1.86 8.13
C GLU A 94 18.59 1.15 9.48
N ALA A 95 18.80 -0.17 9.53
CA ALA A 95 18.76 -0.95 10.77
C ALA A 95 20.04 -0.83 11.62
N GLY A 96 21.03 -0.05 11.17
CA GLY A 96 22.29 0.17 11.87
C GLY A 96 23.03 -1.15 12.13
N LYS A 97 23.25 -1.48 13.40
CA LYS A 97 24.01 -2.68 13.82
C LYS A 97 23.40 -4.02 13.39
N PHE A 98 22.13 -4.04 12.99
CA PHE A 98 21.46 -5.25 12.51
C PHE A 98 21.45 -5.37 10.97
N ALA A 99 22.05 -4.42 10.27
CA ALA A 99 22.12 -4.42 8.81
C ALA A 99 22.72 -5.72 8.26
N GLY A 100 22.11 -6.25 7.21
CA GLY A 100 22.52 -7.48 6.53
C GLY A 100 21.95 -8.77 7.13
N LEU A 101 21.50 -8.78 8.38
CA LEU A 101 20.86 -9.95 9.00
C LEU A 101 19.49 -10.23 8.38
N LYS A 102 19.08 -11.50 8.30
CA LYS A 102 17.68 -11.81 7.99
C LYS A 102 16.79 -11.45 9.18
N VAL A 103 15.52 -11.17 8.93
CA VAL A 103 14.54 -10.82 9.97
C VAL A 103 14.51 -11.83 11.12
N GLU A 104 14.48 -13.14 10.81
CA GLU A 104 14.48 -14.19 11.84
C GLU A 104 15.80 -14.24 12.64
N GLU A 105 16.94 -14.02 11.97
CA GLU A 105 18.28 -14.05 12.58
C GLU A 105 18.50 -12.85 13.50
N ALA A 106 17.85 -11.72 13.23
CA ALA A 106 18.01 -10.49 13.99
C ALA A 106 17.24 -10.47 15.32
N ASN A 107 16.19 -11.31 15.48
CA ASN A 107 15.37 -11.33 16.69
C ASN A 107 16.19 -11.53 17.96
N LYS A 108 17.12 -12.50 17.96
CA LYS A 108 17.97 -12.80 19.11
C LYS A 108 18.94 -11.64 19.44
N PRO A 109 19.75 -11.12 18.50
CA PRO A 109 20.57 -9.93 18.74
C PRO A 109 19.80 -8.70 19.23
N ILE A 110 18.56 -8.48 18.76
CA ILE A 110 17.72 -7.36 19.22
C ILE A 110 17.31 -7.56 20.68
N ILE A 111 16.94 -8.77 21.08
CA ILE A 111 16.60 -9.09 22.48
C ILE A 111 17.82 -8.88 23.38
N GLU A 112 18.99 -9.41 22.99
CA GLU A 112 20.24 -9.27 23.75
C GLU A 112 20.64 -7.79 23.93
N GLU A 113 20.40 -6.96 22.93
CA GLU A 113 20.62 -5.51 23.04
C GLU A 113 19.69 -4.85 24.06
N ILE A 114 18.39 -5.11 23.99
CA ILE A 114 17.40 -4.52 24.92
C ILE A 114 17.67 -4.99 26.36
N GLU A 115 18.05 -6.26 26.52
CA GLU A 115 18.47 -6.84 27.80
C GLU A 115 19.75 -6.17 28.33
N GLY A 116 20.76 -5.98 27.49
CA GLY A 116 22.01 -5.30 27.85
C GLY A 116 21.81 -3.84 28.28
N LEU A 117 20.74 -3.19 27.84
CA LEU A 117 20.34 -1.85 28.25
C LEU A 117 19.46 -1.82 29.51
N GLY A 118 19.07 -2.98 30.05
CA GLY A 118 18.19 -3.08 31.21
C GLY A 118 16.76 -2.60 30.94
N LEU A 119 16.32 -2.61 29.67
CA LEU A 119 14.99 -2.15 29.26
C LEU A 119 14.01 -3.31 29.03
N LEU A 120 14.47 -4.56 29.12
CA LEU A 120 13.65 -5.76 28.95
C LEU A 120 12.94 -6.09 30.26
N LEU A 121 11.61 -5.93 30.30
CA LEU A 121 10.80 -6.24 31.49
C LEU A 121 10.48 -7.74 31.62
N GLY A 122 10.39 -8.46 30.51
CA GLY A 122 10.09 -9.88 30.48
C GLY A 122 10.33 -10.49 29.12
N HIS A 123 10.61 -11.79 29.10
CA HIS A 123 10.83 -12.57 27.88
C HIS A 123 10.14 -13.92 28.01
N GLY A 124 9.38 -14.29 26.98
CA GLY A 124 8.61 -15.54 26.95
C GLY A 124 8.39 -16.02 25.53
N SER A 125 7.80 -17.20 25.40
CA SER A 125 7.49 -17.83 24.12
C SER A 125 5.99 -18.06 23.99
N ILE A 126 5.42 -17.67 22.86
CA ILE A 126 4.00 -17.83 22.55
C ILE A 126 3.86 -18.71 21.31
N LYS A 127 2.93 -19.67 21.37
CA LYS A 127 2.56 -20.49 20.21
C LYS A 127 1.24 -19.97 19.65
N HIS A 128 1.27 -19.52 18.40
CA HIS A 128 0.10 -19.00 17.71
C HIS A 128 0.14 -19.38 16.22
N GLN A 129 -0.94 -19.07 15.51
CA GLN A 129 -0.96 -19.20 14.06
C GLN A 129 -0.20 -18.04 13.42
N TYR A 130 0.68 -18.37 12.49
CA TYR A 130 1.46 -17.38 11.74
C TYR A 130 1.35 -17.64 10.24
N ALA A 131 1.36 -16.58 9.44
CA ALA A 131 1.23 -16.69 8.01
C ALA A 131 2.49 -17.29 7.36
N HIS A 132 2.30 -18.27 6.48
CA HIS A 132 3.39 -18.91 5.75
C HIS A 132 3.10 -18.91 4.26
N CYS A 133 4.15 -18.84 3.45
CA CYS A 133 4.04 -18.97 2.01
C CYS A 133 3.44 -20.33 1.67
N TRP A 134 2.33 -20.33 0.94
CA TRP A 134 1.61 -21.57 0.63
C TRP A 134 2.46 -22.58 -0.16
N ARG A 135 3.48 -22.12 -0.90
CA ARG A 135 4.36 -22.96 -1.71
C ARG A 135 5.61 -23.42 -0.96
N CYS A 136 6.45 -22.50 -0.50
CA CYS A 136 7.72 -22.86 0.17
C CYS A 136 7.57 -23.12 1.67
N LYS A 137 6.42 -22.81 2.26
CA LYS A 137 6.11 -22.97 3.70
C LYS A 137 7.00 -22.16 4.64
N ASN A 138 7.78 -21.20 4.12
CA ASN A 138 8.51 -20.25 4.95
C ASN A 138 7.56 -19.18 5.52
N PRO A 139 7.86 -18.61 6.71
CA PRO A 139 7.11 -17.48 7.25
C PRO A 139 7.08 -16.29 6.27
N ILE A 140 5.97 -15.56 6.24
CA ILE A 140 5.86 -14.31 5.49
C ILE A 140 5.77 -13.12 6.44
N ILE A 141 6.27 -11.98 5.98
CA ILE A 141 6.19 -10.71 6.69
C ILE A 141 5.40 -9.70 5.86
N TYR A 142 4.73 -8.78 6.54
CA TYR A 142 4.18 -7.60 5.90
C TYR A 142 5.28 -6.60 5.65
N ARG A 143 5.20 -5.95 4.48
CA ARG A 143 6.16 -4.92 4.10
C ARG A 143 5.51 -3.86 3.21
N ALA A 144 5.66 -2.60 3.59
CA ALA A 144 5.33 -1.47 2.73
C ALA A 144 6.26 -1.48 1.51
N THR A 145 5.68 -1.38 0.32
CA THR A 145 6.41 -1.31 -0.94
C THR A 145 5.92 -0.10 -1.71
N GLU A 146 6.78 0.48 -2.53
CA GLU A 146 6.36 1.49 -3.50
C GLU A 146 5.34 0.85 -4.44
N GLN A 147 4.20 1.50 -4.61
CA GLN A 147 3.09 1.07 -5.44
C GLN A 147 2.47 2.29 -6.11
N TRP A 148 1.92 2.10 -7.30
CA TRP A 148 1.16 3.10 -8.02
C TRP A 148 -0.31 3.07 -7.64
N PHE A 149 -0.85 4.24 -7.32
CA PHE A 149 -2.25 4.41 -6.97
C PHE A 149 -2.93 5.37 -7.95
N ALA A 150 -4.16 5.04 -8.34
CA ALA A 150 -5.07 5.98 -8.96
C ALA A 150 -5.90 6.66 -7.86
N SER A 151 -5.83 8.00 -7.78
CA SER A 151 -6.52 8.76 -6.75
C SER A 151 -8.03 8.76 -6.99
N VAL A 152 -8.75 7.93 -6.25
CA VAL A 152 -10.23 7.86 -6.33
C VAL A 152 -10.83 9.06 -5.60
N ASP A 153 -10.18 9.51 -4.53
CA ASP A 153 -10.61 10.66 -3.75
C ASP A 153 -10.78 11.92 -4.62
N GLY A 154 -9.84 12.16 -5.55
CA GLY A 154 -9.87 13.32 -6.45
C GLY A 154 -11.08 13.42 -7.39
N PHE A 155 -11.82 12.33 -7.62
CA PHE A 155 -13.01 12.32 -8.49
C PHE A 155 -14.20 11.54 -7.90
N ARG A 156 -14.19 11.24 -6.60
CA ARG A 156 -15.23 10.42 -5.94
C ARG A 156 -16.62 10.98 -6.12
N GLU A 157 -16.80 12.28 -5.90
CA GLU A 157 -18.09 12.95 -6.05
C GLU A 157 -18.64 12.87 -7.47
N GLN A 158 -17.77 12.95 -8.49
CA GLN A 158 -18.18 12.79 -9.89
C GLN A 158 -18.62 11.34 -10.17
N ALA A 159 -17.93 10.36 -9.58
CA ALA A 159 -18.31 8.95 -9.72
C ALA A 159 -19.65 8.65 -9.02
N LEU A 160 -19.89 9.21 -7.83
CA LEU A 160 -21.17 9.10 -7.13
C LEU A 160 -22.30 9.77 -7.92
N ALA A 161 -22.07 10.96 -8.48
CA ALA A 161 -23.04 11.63 -9.33
C ALA A 161 -23.36 10.83 -10.61
N ALA A 162 -22.36 10.19 -11.22
CA ALA A 162 -22.55 9.34 -12.39
C ALA A 162 -23.43 8.11 -12.07
N ILE A 163 -23.28 7.51 -10.87
CA ILE A 163 -24.12 6.38 -10.42
C ILE A 163 -25.60 6.76 -10.39
N GLU A 164 -25.94 7.98 -9.98
CA GLU A 164 -27.33 8.46 -9.93
C GLU A 164 -27.98 8.60 -11.31
N ASN A 165 -27.16 8.82 -12.35
CA ASN A 165 -27.63 9.00 -13.72
C ASN A 165 -27.80 7.67 -14.47
N VAL A 166 -27.49 6.53 -13.84
CA VAL A 166 -27.62 5.20 -14.43
C VAL A 166 -28.93 4.54 -13.99
N ARG A 167 -29.61 3.88 -14.93
CA ARG A 167 -30.77 3.05 -14.60
C ARG A 167 -30.31 1.68 -14.09
N TRP A 168 -30.55 1.41 -12.82
CA TRP A 168 -30.19 0.15 -12.17
C TRP A 168 -31.35 -0.86 -12.19
N ILE A 169 -31.08 -2.09 -12.62
CA ILE A 169 -32.05 -3.20 -12.59
C ILE A 169 -31.34 -4.43 -12.00
N PRO A 170 -31.72 -4.90 -10.80
CA PRO A 170 -32.68 -4.33 -9.86
C PRO A 170 -32.13 -3.09 -9.12
N ASN A 171 -33.04 -2.26 -8.57
CA ASN A 171 -32.70 -0.96 -7.97
C ASN A 171 -31.64 -1.03 -6.86
N TRP A 172 -31.58 -2.12 -6.08
CA TRP A 172 -30.60 -2.26 -5.00
C TRP A 172 -29.14 -2.27 -5.50
N GLY A 173 -28.90 -2.51 -6.79
CA GLY A 173 -27.56 -2.42 -7.38
C GLY A 173 -26.94 -1.03 -7.24
N ARG A 174 -27.77 0.02 -7.27
CA ARG A 174 -27.37 1.41 -7.03
C ARG A 174 -26.73 1.58 -5.65
N ASP A 175 -27.45 1.21 -4.59
CA ASP A 175 -26.95 1.38 -3.21
C ASP A 175 -25.68 0.56 -2.98
N ARG A 176 -25.60 -0.63 -3.58
CA ARG A 176 -24.43 -1.49 -3.49
C ARG A 176 -23.19 -0.84 -4.11
N ILE A 177 -23.26 -0.31 -5.33
CA ILE A 177 -22.10 0.33 -5.95
C ILE A 177 -21.79 1.70 -5.31
N HIS A 178 -22.82 2.46 -4.91
CA HIS A 178 -22.68 3.75 -4.26
C HIS A 178 -21.85 3.62 -2.98
N ASN A 179 -22.25 2.73 -2.06
CA ASN A 179 -21.54 2.54 -0.80
C ASN A 179 -20.11 2.04 -1.05
N MET A 180 -19.91 1.17 -2.05
CA MET A 180 -18.57 0.70 -2.42
C MET A 180 -17.67 1.79 -2.98
N VAL A 181 -18.20 2.83 -3.63
CA VAL A 181 -17.40 3.97 -4.12
C VAL A 181 -17.20 5.00 -3.01
N ALA A 182 -18.21 5.23 -2.15
CA ALA A 182 -18.15 6.17 -1.05
C ALA A 182 -17.04 5.85 -0.03
N ASP A 183 -16.90 4.57 0.33
CA ASP A 183 -15.94 4.09 1.33
C ASP A 183 -14.59 3.67 0.72
N ARG A 184 -14.41 3.83 -0.59
CA ARG A 184 -13.21 3.34 -1.29
C ARG A 184 -12.03 4.31 -1.14
N GLN A 185 -10.92 3.76 -0.66
CA GLN A 185 -9.60 4.39 -0.71
C GLN A 185 -9.01 4.36 -2.14
N ASP A 186 -7.86 4.99 -2.31
CA ASP A 186 -7.17 5.02 -3.58
C ASP A 186 -6.87 3.63 -4.13
N TRP A 187 -7.00 3.50 -5.45
CA TRP A 187 -6.90 2.22 -6.12
C TRP A 187 -5.45 1.90 -6.45
N CYS A 188 -4.88 0.92 -5.76
CA CYS A 188 -3.57 0.36 -6.12
C CYS A 188 -3.63 -0.34 -7.49
N ILE A 189 -3.04 0.30 -8.51
CA ILE A 189 -3.04 -0.15 -9.90
C ILE A 189 -1.77 -0.92 -10.28
N SER A 190 -0.72 -0.96 -9.46
CA SER A 190 0.50 -1.70 -9.75
C SER A 190 0.47 -3.13 -9.25
N ARG A 191 1.11 -4.03 -10.00
CA ARG A 191 1.39 -5.41 -9.61
C ARG A 191 2.81 -5.78 -10.00
N GLN A 192 3.57 -6.36 -9.06
CA GLN A 192 4.92 -6.90 -9.31
C GLN A 192 4.84 -8.26 -10.01
N ARG A 193 4.37 -8.25 -11.26
CA ARG A 193 4.16 -9.42 -12.11
C ARG A 193 4.64 -9.11 -13.52
N VAL A 194 4.79 -10.15 -14.35
CA VAL A 194 5.30 -10.01 -15.72
C VAL A 194 4.22 -10.15 -16.80
N TRP A 195 3.05 -10.68 -16.45
CA TRP A 195 1.97 -10.93 -17.40
C TRP A 195 0.85 -9.91 -17.25
N GLY A 196 0.88 -8.87 -18.09
CA GLY A 196 -0.13 -7.82 -18.20
C GLY A 196 0.45 -6.57 -18.84
N VAL A 197 -0.35 -5.50 -18.91
CA VAL A 197 0.06 -4.24 -19.53
C VAL A 197 1.07 -3.53 -18.61
N PRO A 198 2.29 -3.21 -19.06
CA PRO A 198 3.27 -2.49 -18.23
C PRO A 198 2.79 -1.09 -17.88
N ILE A 199 3.14 -0.63 -16.68
CA ILE A 199 2.91 0.77 -16.29
C ILE A 199 3.91 1.65 -17.05
N PRO A 200 3.47 2.61 -17.90
CA PRO A 200 4.32 3.32 -18.85
C PRO A 200 5.10 4.48 -18.22
N ILE A 201 5.87 4.17 -17.18
CA ILE A 201 6.60 5.16 -16.36
C ILE A 201 8.10 4.92 -16.50
N PHE A 202 8.85 6.02 -16.51
CA PHE A 202 10.31 6.00 -16.53
C PHE A 202 10.85 6.64 -15.27
N TYR A 203 12.06 6.26 -14.87
CA TYR A 203 12.77 6.84 -13.74
C TYR A 203 14.14 7.33 -14.17
N CYS A 204 14.56 8.48 -13.65
CA CYS A 204 15.93 8.92 -13.80
C CYS A 204 16.89 8.02 -13.02
N THR A 205 17.95 7.50 -13.65
CA THR A 205 18.94 6.65 -12.96
C THR A 205 19.79 7.42 -11.94
N SER A 206 19.88 8.75 -12.05
CA SER A 206 20.68 9.60 -11.17
C SER A 206 19.94 10.10 -9.93
N CYS A 207 18.70 10.57 -10.07
CA CYS A 207 17.93 11.15 -8.96
C CYS A 207 16.67 10.36 -8.58
N ASN A 208 16.38 9.26 -9.28
CA ASN A 208 15.20 8.42 -9.10
C ASN A 208 13.84 9.11 -9.34
N GLU A 209 13.83 10.32 -9.90
CA GLU A 209 12.59 11.03 -10.22
C GLU A 209 11.75 10.26 -11.27
N SER A 210 10.45 10.16 -11.02
CA SER A 210 9.49 9.55 -11.94
C SER A 210 9.13 10.50 -13.08
N ILE A 211 9.19 10.01 -14.32
CA ILE A 211 8.98 10.79 -15.54
C ILE A 211 7.75 10.26 -16.27
N ILE A 212 6.65 11.01 -16.15
CA ILE A 212 5.33 10.67 -16.69
C ILE A 212 4.73 11.94 -17.27
N ASN A 213 4.59 12.00 -18.59
CA ASN A 213 4.03 13.14 -19.30
C ASN A 213 3.50 12.72 -20.67
N ASP A 214 2.84 13.64 -21.36
CA ASP A 214 2.24 13.36 -22.67
C ASP A 214 3.24 12.84 -23.71
N THR A 215 4.51 13.28 -23.65
CA THR A 215 5.56 12.81 -24.54
C THR A 215 5.92 11.36 -24.25
N THR A 216 6.19 11.00 -22.99
CA THR A 216 6.56 9.63 -22.63
C THR A 216 5.38 8.67 -22.82
N ILE A 217 4.18 9.06 -22.40
CA ILE A 217 2.95 8.26 -22.59
C ILE A 217 2.63 8.09 -24.08
N GLY A 218 2.77 9.15 -24.87
CA GLY A 218 2.57 9.12 -26.32
C GLY A 218 3.51 8.13 -27.02
N ALA A 219 4.81 8.20 -26.70
CA ALA A 219 5.82 7.29 -27.26
C ALA A 219 5.50 5.81 -26.95
N VAL A 220 5.10 5.50 -25.72
CA VAL A 220 4.75 4.14 -25.32
C VAL A 220 3.45 3.68 -25.98
N ALA A 221 2.44 4.54 -26.05
CA ALA A 221 1.18 4.22 -26.71
C ALA A 221 1.38 3.95 -28.22
N ASP A 222 2.23 4.73 -28.89
CA ASP A 222 2.60 4.51 -30.29
C ASP A 222 3.35 3.20 -30.50
N LEU A 223 4.29 2.88 -29.60
CA LEU A 223 4.99 1.61 -29.61
C LEU A 223 4.02 0.43 -29.46
N PHE A 224 3.11 0.48 -28.48
CA PHE A 224 2.16 -0.61 -28.21
C PHE A 224 1.19 -0.81 -29.36
N ARG A 225 0.80 0.26 -30.09
CA ARG A 225 -0.03 0.12 -31.30
C ARG A 225 0.68 -0.60 -32.44
N ARG A 226 2.01 -0.46 -32.55
CA ARG A 226 2.80 -1.09 -33.62
C ARG A 226 3.23 -2.52 -33.28
N GLU A 227 3.69 -2.74 -32.05
CA GLU A 227 4.42 -3.96 -31.66
C GLU A 227 3.78 -4.72 -30.50
N GLY A 228 2.71 -4.18 -29.89
CA GLY A 228 2.10 -4.74 -28.68
C GLY A 228 2.87 -4.39 -27.41
N SER A 229 2.34 -4.82 -26.26
CA SER A 229 2.93 -4.55 -24.94
C SER A 229 4.26 -5.26 -24.71
N ASP A 230 4.51 -6.38 -25.39
CA ASP A 230 5.75 -7.17 -25.26
C ASP A 230 6.99 -6.35 -25.65
N ALA A 231 6.82 -5.36 -26.52
CA ALA A 231 7.88 -4.43 -26.89
C ALA A 231 8.43 -3.65 -25.70
N TRP A 232 7.64 -3.43 -24.64
CA TRP A 232 8.13 -2.84 -23.40
C TRP A 232 9.22 -3.67 -22.77
N PHE A 233 9.12 -5.00 -22.79
CA PHE A 233 10.11 -5.88 -22.18
C PHE A 233 11.32 -6.08 -23.09
N ALA A 234 11.12 -6.07 -24.41
CA ALA A 234 12.17 -6.27 -25.39
C ALA A 234 13.11 -5.06 -25.57
N LYS A 235 12.60 -3.83 -25.44
CA LYS A 235 13.33 -2.60 -25.75
C LYS A 235 13.83 -1.86 -24.52
N SER A 236 14.98 -1.22 -24.61
CA SER A 236 15.50 -0.29 -23.59
C SER A 236 14.70 1.01 -23.54
N ALA A 237 14.83 1.79 -22.46
CA ALA A 237 14.18 3.09 -22.36
C ALA A 237 14.62 4.05 -23.49
N ALA A 238 15.89 4.01 -23.87
CA ALA A 238 16.45 4.80 -24.96
C ALA A 238 15.85 4.42 -26.33
N GLU A 239 15.61 3.12 -26.59
CA GLU A 239 14.95 2.67 -27.83
C GLU A 239 13.47 3.08 -27.91
N ILE A 240 12.80 3.28 -26.77
CA ILE A 240 11.40 3.70 -26.72
C ILE A 240 11.26 5.21 -26.85
N LEU A 241 12.08 5.98 -26.11
CA LEU A 241 11.96 7.43 -26.00
C LEU A 241 12.85 8.20 -26.99
N GLY A 242 13.89 7.56 -27.53
CA GLY A 242 14.94 8.23 -28.29
C GLY A 242 15.78 9.21 -27.44
N ASP A 243 16.55 10.06 -28.11
CA ASP A 243 17.47 11.01 -27.47
C ASP A 243 16.79 12.29 -26.93
N GLY A 244 15.48 12.43 -27.13
CA GLY A 244 14.74 13.67 -26.90
C GLY A 244 14.23 13.87 -25.47
N VAL A 245 14.24 12.84 -24.62
CA VAL A 245 13.70 12.90 -23.26
C VAL A 245 14.83 12.90 -22.23
N THR A 246 14.85 13.92 -21.39
CA THR A 246 15.77 14.03 -20.26
C THR A 246 14.99 14.18 -18.95
N CYS A 247 15.64 13.89 -17.83
CA CYS A 247 15.05 14.12 -16.52
C CYS A 247 14.73 15.61 -16.34
N PRO A 248 13.47 15.98 -16.05
CA PRO A 248 13.10 17.38 -15.89
C PRO A 248 13.73 18.02 -14.64
N GLN A 249 14.08 17.21 -13.64
CA GLN A 249 14.64 17.69 -12.37
C GLN A 249 16.16 17.92 -12.42
N CYS A 250 16.92 17.03 -13.07
CA CYS A 250 18.39 17.10 -13.06
C CYS A 250 19.05 17.11 -14.44
N GLY A 251 18.28 17.05 -15.53
CA GLY A 251 18.78 17.05 -16.91
C GLY A 251 19.49 15.76 -17.35
N HIS A 252 19.56 14.75 -16.48
CA HIS A 252 20.21 13.48 -16.79
C HIS A 252 19.46 12.72 -17.90
N LYS A 253 20.21 12.04 -18.78
CA LYS A 253 19.68 11.40 -19.99
C LYS A 253 19.38 9.91 -19.81
N GLU A 254 20.04 9.25 -18.88
CA GLU A 254 19.82 7.82 -18.67
C GLU A 254 18.55 7.60 -17.83
N LEU A 255 17.60 6.89 -18.44
CA LEU A 255 16.32 6.57 -17.83
C LEU A 255 16.18 5.04 -17.75
N ARG A 256 15.56 4.56 -16.69
CA ARG A 256 15.13 3.17 -16.54
C ARG A 256 13.61 3.10 -16.61
N LYS A 257 13.08 1.94 -17.00
CA LYS A 257 11.63 1.69 -17.05
C LYS A 257 11.10 1.24 -15.69
N GLU A 258 9.84 1.52 -15.43
CA GLU A 258 9.03 0.78 -14.47
C GLU A 258 8.95 -0.70 -14.88
N THR A 259 8.96 -1.57 -13.86
CA THR A 259 8.85 -3.02 -14.00
C THR A 259 7.48 -3.57 -13.64
N ASP A 260 6.69 -2.78 -12.91
CA ASP A 260 5.33 -3.15 -12.55
C ASP A 260 4.37 -3.13 -13.75
N ILE A 261 3.36 -3.99 -13.68
CA ILE A 261 2.25 -4.04 -14.62
C ILE A 261 0.98 -3.48 -13.97
N MET A 262 0.02 -3.11 -14.80
CA MET A 262 -1.30 -2.67 -14.39
C MET A 262 -2.11 -3.82 -13.79
N ASP A 263 -2.99 -3.47 -12.85
CA ASP A 263 -4.04 -4.33 -12.32
C ASP A 263 -5.01 -4.76 -13.42
N VAL A 264 -5.42 -6.03 -13.41
CA VAL A 264 -6.31 -6.60 -14.45
C VAL A 264 -7.70 -5.93 -14.47
N TRP A 265 -8.10 -5.31 -13.36
CA TRP A 265 -9.31 -4.49 -13.31
C TRP A 265 -9.16 -3.18 -14.08
N PHE A 266 -7.94 -2.66 -14.24
CA PHE A 266 -7.67 -1.50 -15.09
C PHE A 266 -7.80 -1.88 -16.58
N ASP A 267 -7.26 -3.04 -16.96
CA ASP A 267 -7.37 -3.58 -18.32
C ASP A 267 -8.85 -3.70 -18.72
N SER A 268 -9.63 -4.47 -17.95
CA SER A 268 -11.06 -4.65 -18.20
C SER A 268 -11.84 -3.35 -18.04
N GLY A 269 -11.52 -2.53 -17.03
CA GLY A 269 -12.14 -1.23 -16.77
C GLY A 269 -12.04 -0.30 -17.97
N SER A 270 -10.89 -0.28 -18.64
CA SER A 270 -10.63 0.55 -19.82
C SER A 270 -11.29 0.08 -21.13
N SER A 271 -12.04 -1.04 -21.10
CA SER A 271 -12.70 -1.60 -22.30
C SER A 271 -13.66 -0.63 -23.00
N HIS A 272 -14.32 0.28 -22.28
CA HIS A 272 -15.15 1.32 -22.90
C HIS A 272 -14.34 2.21 -23.86
N ALA A 273 -13.12 2.58 -23.48
CA ALA A 273 -12.24 3.41 -24.28
C ALA A 273 -11.49 2.59 -25.35
N ALA A 274 -11.05 1.38 -25.01
CA ALA A 274 -10.26 0.53 -25.90
C ALA A 274 -11.10 -0.17 -26.98
N VAL A 275 -12.37 -0.45 -26.69
CA VAL A 275 -13.27 -1.21 -27.57
C VAL A 275 -14.41 -0.35 -28.10
N LEU A 276 -15.28 0.18 -27.22
CA LEU A 276 -16.48 0.90 -27.66
C LEU A 276 -16.14 2.17 -28.44
N ALA A 277 -15.21 2.99 -27.92
CA ALA A 277 -14.83 4.24 -28.57
C ALA A 277 -13.96 4.07 -29.84
N ARG A 278 -13.48 2.85 -30.13
CA ARG A 278 -12.54 2.59 -31.24
C ARG A 278 -13.15 1.83 -32.40
N ARG A 279 -14.11 0.95 -32.14
CA ARG A 279 -14.69 0.08 -33.17
C ARG A 279 -15.88 0.78 -33.84
N PRO A 280 -15.89 0.96 -35.18
CA PRO A 280 -16.97 1.67 -35.88
C PRO A 280 -18.37 1.07 -35.70
N ALA A 281 -18.47 -0.22 -35.39
CA ALA A 281 -19.73 -0.91 -35.18
C ALA A 281 -20.31 -0.76 -33.76
N LEU A 282 -19.60 -0.07 -32.86
CA LEU A 282 -19.98 0.11 -31.46
C LEU A 282 -20.13 1.60 -31.16
N SER A 283 -20.82 1.90 -30.06
CA SER A 283 -21.03 3.26 -29.58
C SER A 283 -20.59 3.39 -28.12
N TRP A 284 -20.10 4.58 -27.79
CA TRP A 284 -19.93 5.04 -26.42
C TRP A 284 -20.79 6.29 -26.23
N PRO A 285 -21.56 6.41 -25.14
CA PRO A 285 -21.76 5.42 -24.07
C PRO A 285 -22.49 4.13 -24.52
N ALA A 286 -22.33 3.03 -23.78
CA ALA A 286 -23.09 1.78 -24.01
C ALA A 286 -24.49 1.87 -23.42
N ASP A 287 -25.46 1.19 -24.03
CA ASP A 287 -26.84 1.13 -23.52
C ASP A 287 -27.00 0.25 -22.27
N LEU A 288 -26.18 -0.79 -22.13
CA LEU A 288 -26.30 -1.78 -21.05
C LEU A 288 -24.95 -2.43 -20.73
N TYR A 289 -24.64 -2.52 -19.44
CA TYR A 289 -23.67 -3.46 -18.87
C TYR A 289 -24.44 -4.55 -18.13
N LEU A 290 -24.15 -5.83 -18.41
CA LEU A 290 -24.86 -6.96 -17.82
C LEU A 290 -23.87 -8.06 -17.43
N GLU A 291 -23.69 -8.26 -16.13
CA GLU A 291 -22.79 -9.27 -15.55
C GLU A 291 -23.31 -9.75 -14.19
N GLY A 292 -22.62 -10.72 -13.59
CA GLY A 292 -22.88 -11.22 -12.23
C GLY A 292 -22.78 -10.14 -11.15
N SER A 293 -23.46 -10.39 -10.01
CA SER A 293 -23.53 -9.41 -8.91
C SER A 293 -22.17 -9.09 -8.27
N ASP A 294 -21.19 -9.98 -8.42
CA ASP A 294 -19.80 -9.81 -8.02
C ASP A 294 -19.12 -8.61 -8.73
N GLN A 295 -19.58 -8.23 -9.92
CA GLN A 295 -18.99 -7.14 -10.70
C GLN A 295 -19.20 -5.73 -10.13
N HIS A 296 -20.05 -5.57 -9.10
CA HIS A 296 -20.11 -4.32 -8.32
C HIS A 296 -18.78 -4.01 -7.61
N ARG A 297 -17.95 -5.05 -7.35
CA ARG A 297 -16.57 -4.92 -6.81
C ARG A 297 -15.48 -5.11 -7.87
N GLY A 298 -15.89 -5.33 -9.12
CA GLY A 298 -15.02 -5.68 -10.23
C GLY A 298 -15.23 -4.71 -11.39
N TRP A 299 -15.67 -5.26 -12.52
CA TRP A 299 -15.71 -4.56 -13.80
C TRP A 299 -16.64 -3.34 -13.82
N PHE A 300 -17.81 -3.38 -13.18
CA PHE A 300 -18.70 -2.20 -13.13
C PHE A 300 -18.01 -1.03 -12.45
N GLN A 301 -17.33 -1.31 -11.34
CA GLN A 301 -16.63 -0.27 -10.59
C GLN A 301 -15.41 0.23 -11.34
N SER A 302 -14.58 -0.66 -11.91
CA SER A 302 -13.39 -0.20 -12.65
C SER A 302 -13.74 0.53 -13.95
N SER A 303 -14.78 0.12 -14.68
CA SER A 303 -15.27 0.85 -15.85
C SER A 303 -15.86 2.20 -15.49
N LEU A 304 -16.65 2.30 -14.41
CA LEU A 304 -17.14 3.58 -13.89
C LEU A 304 -15.97 4.52 -13.56
N LEU A 305 -15.02 4.06 -12.73
CA LEU A 305 -13.92 4.90 -12.26
C LEU A 305 -13.03 5.38 -13.42
N THR A 306 -12.69 4.49 -14.36
CA THR A 306 -11.87 4.87 -15.52
C THR A 306 -12.62 5.76 -16.52
N SER A 307 -13.93 5.59 -16.71
CA SER A 307 -14.74 6.47 -17.57
C SER A 307 -14.83 7.87 -16.96
N VAL A 308 -15.23 7.97 -15.70
CA VAL A 308 -15.37 9.25 -15.00
C VAL A 308 -14.03 9.98 -14.96
N ALA A 309 -12.93 9.31 -14.62
CA ALA A 309 -11.61 9.93 -14.57
C ALA A 309 -11.14 10.50 -15.93
N THR A 310 -11.56 9.91 -17.06
CA THR A 310 -11.07 10.29 -18.40
C THR A 310 -12.07 11.08 -19.24
N LYS A 311 -13.35 11.05 -18.89
CA LYS A 311 -14.47 11.63 -19.64
C LYS A 311 -15.37 12.54 -18.80
N GLY A 312 -15.26 12.48 -17.47
CA GLY A 312 -16.15 13.19 -16.54
C GLY A 312 -17.55 12.59 -16.41
N THR A 313 -17.81 11.44 -17.05
CA THR A 313 -19.11 10.75 -17.10
C THR A 313 -18.92 9.24 -17.21
#